data_AF-A0A848TKB5-F1
#
_entry.id   AF-A0A848TKB5-F1
#
_cell.length_a   1.000
_cell.length_b   1.000
_cell.length_c   1.000
_cell.angle_alpha   90.00
_cell.angle_beta   90.00
_cell.angle_gamma   90.00
#
_symmetry.space_group_name_H-M   'P 1'
#
loop_
_entity.id
_entity.type
_entity.pdbx_description
1 polymer ?
#
loop_
_entity_poly.entity_id
_entity_poly.type
_entity_poly.pdbx_seq_one_letter_code
_entity_poly.pdbx_strand_id
1 'polypeptide(L)' 'MVLAGIGFAFMPEYSVTLPGLIQRPLIEPEVSRSVVVAAMPGRPHSPAAGALMRAAQGFRWPG' A
#
# COMPACT_ATOMS: atom_id res chain seq x y z
N MET A 1 7.09 17.54 6.91
CA MET A 1 8.01 17.26 8.04
C MET A 1 9.30 16.64 7.55
N VAL A 2 9.33 15.35 7.18
CA VAL A 2 10.57 14.65 6.77
C VAL A 2 11.28 15.33 5.59
N LEU A 3 10.57 15.64 4.50
CA LEU A 3 11.18 16.34 3.34
C LEU A 3 11.69 17.75 3.67
N ALA A 4 11.09 18.40 4.67
CA ALA A 4 11.52 19.70 5.17
C ALA A 4 12.71 19.60 6.14
N GLY A 5 13.32 18.41 6.28
CA GLY A 5 14.44 18.17 7.19
C GLY A 5 14.04 17.99 8.66
N ILE A 6 12.74 17.79 8.95
CA ILE A 6 12.25 17.69 10.33
C ILE A 6 11.86 16.24 10.64
N GLY A 7 12.76 15.56 11.36
CA GLY A 7 12.56 14.20 11.87
C GLY A 7 12.60 13.10 10.79
N PHE A 8 12.12 11.92 11.17
CA PHE A 8 11.96 10.76 10.30
C PHE A 8 10.59 10.11 10.53
N ALA A 9 10.17 9.22 9.63
CA ALA A 9 8.93 8.49 9.76
C ALA A 9 9.13 7.02 9.37
N PHE A 10 8.42 6.13 10.04
CA PHE A 10 8.24 4.75 9.61
C PHE A 10 6.96 4.66 8.78
N MET A 11 7.08 4.22 7.53
CA MET A 11 6.00 4.20 6.55
C MET A 11 6.02 2.90 5.75
N PRO A 12 4.87 2.47 5.21
CA PRO A 12 4.84 1.33 4.30
C PRO A 12 5.67 1.59 3.04
N GLU A 13 6.29 0.53 2.52
CA GLU A 13 7.25 0.56 1.41
C GLU A 13 6.78 1.37 0.19
N TYR A 14 5.49 1.30 -0.15
CA TYR A 14 4.92 1.97 -1.34
C TYR A 14 4.17 3.29 -1.04
N SER A 15 4.27 3.83 0.17
CA SER A 15 3.56 5.07 0.54
C SER A 15 4.37 6.35 0.28
N VAL A 16 5.67 6.25 0.02
CA VAL A 16 6.56 7.41 -0.16
C VAL A 16 6.96 7.56 -1.63
N THR A 17 6.38 8.53 -2.33
CA THR A 17 6.61 8.78 -3.77
C THR A 17 7.29 10.12 -4.06
N LEU A 18 7.61 10.90 -3.01
CA LEU A 18 8.22 12.22 -3.16
C LEU A 18 9.72 12.09 -3.52
N PRO A 19 10.17 12.70 -4.63
CA PRO A 19 11.58 12.71 -4.99
C PRO A 19 12.45 13.38 -3.91
N GLY A 20 13.70 12.92 -3.78
CA GLY A 20 14.67 13.49 -2.85
C GLY A 20 14.56 13.00 -1.40
N LEU A 21 13.56 12.17 -1.07
CA LEU A 21 13.51 11.46 0.20
C LEU A 21 14.42 10.22 0.16
N ILE A 22 15.28 10.11 1.17
CA ILE A 22 16.05 8.89 1.44
C ILE A 22 15.15 7.91 2.18
N GLN A 23 15.10 6.68 1.67
CA GLN A 23 14.33 5.58 2.26
C GLN A 23 15.28 4.42 2.59
N ARG A 24 14.99 3.69 3.67
CA ARG A 24 15.74 2.50 4.06
C ARG A 24 14.79 1.46 4.64
N PRO A 25 14.88 0.18 4.25
CA PRO A 25 14.04 -0.87 4.82
C PRO A 25 14.35 -1.08 6.31
N LEU A 26 13.33 -1.46 7.06
CA LEU A 26 13.47 -1.92 8.44
C LEU A 26 13.66 -3.44 8.41
N ILE A 27 14.84 -3.91 8.83
CA ILE A 27 15.26 -5.32 8.67
C ILE A 27 15.10 -6.12 9.97
N GLU A 28 15.43 -5.51 11.12
CA GLU A 28 15.37 -6.18 12.42
C GLU A 28 14.75 -5.24 13.47
N PRO A 29 13.48 -5.45 13.88
CA PRO A 29 12.57 -6.47 13.35
C PRO A 29 12.02 -6.06 11.98
N GLU A 30 11.80 -7.04 11.10
CA GLU A 30 10.96 -6.82 9.93
C GLU A 30 9.53 -6.47 10.38
N VAL A 31 8.91 -5.51 9.69
CA VAL A 31 7.51 -5.15 9.92
C VAL A 31 6.72 -5.34 8.64
N SER A 32 5.85 -6.35 8.65
CA SER A 32 4.94 -6.68 7.55
C SER A 32 3.48 -6.42 7.92
N ARG A 33 2.61 -6.36 6.91
CA ARG A 33 1.16 -6.21 7.09
C ARG A 33 0.38 -6.93 6.00
N SER A 34 -0.83 -7.36 6.34
CA SER A 34 -1.80 -7.86 5.37
C SER A 34 -2.71 -6.72 4.91
N VAL A 35 -2.81 -6.52 3.60
CA VAL A 35 -3.74 -5.56 2.99
C VAL A 35 -4.85 -6.32 2.30
N VAL A 36 -6.09 -5.88 2.47
CA VAL A 36 -7.27 -6.53 1.88
C VAL A 36 -8.08 -5.54 1.06
N VAL A 37 -8.69 -6.03 -0.02
CA VAL A 37 -9.76 -5.32 -0.71
C VAL A 37 -11.09 -5.81 -0.14
N ALA A 38 -11.80 -4.92 0.55
CA ALA A 38 -13.05 -5.26 1.23
C ALA A 38 -14.27 -4.68 0.51
N ALA A 39 -15.39 -5.41 0.56
CA ALA A 39 -16.68 -4.98 0.03
C ALA A 39 -17.79 -5.28 1.04
N MET A 40 -18.88 -4.51 0.96
CA MET A 40 -20.04 -4.73 1.81
C MET A 40 -20.76 -6.04 1.41
N PRO A 41 -21.06 -6.94 2.36
CA PRO A 41 -21.88 -8.12 2.10
C PRO A 41 -23.25 -7.76 1.53
N GLY A 42 -23.81 -8.63 0.66
CA GLY A 42 -25.15 -8.45 0.11
C GLY A 42 -25.29 -7.33 -0.93
N ARG A 43 -24.19 -6.63 -1.27
CA ARG A 43 -24.18 -5.60 -2.32
C ARG A 43 -23.51 -6.14 -3.58
N PRO A 44 -24.26 -6.43 -4.66
CA PRO A 44 -23.68 -6.84 -5.92
C PRO A 44 -22.71 -5.79 -6.46
N HIS A 45 -21.57 -6.23 -6.99
CA HIS A 45 -20.66 -5.34 -7.68
C HIS A 45 -21.28 -4.87 -9.01
N SER A 46 -21.11 -3.58 -9.32
CA SER A 46 -21.30 -3.12 -10.70
C SER A 46 -20.26 -3.80 -11.62
N PRO A 47 -20.49 -3.84 -12.94
CA PRO A 47 -19.51 -4.41 -13.88
C PRO A 47 -18.10 -3.83 -13.71
N ALA A 48 -17.98 -2.52 -13.50
CA ALA A 48 -16.70 -1.84 -13.29
C ALA A 48 -16.04 -2.24 -11.95
N ALA A 49 -16.81 -2.29 -10.85
CA ALA A 49 -16.28 -2.72 -9.56
C ALA A 49 -15.82 -4.18 -9.60
N GLY A 50 -16.57 -5.06 -10.26
CA GLY A 50 -16.19 -6.47 -10.44
C GLY A 50 -14.91 -6.62 -11.28
N ALA A 51 -14.73 -5.78 -12.31
CA ALA A 51 -13.48 -5.74 -13.07
C ALA A 51 -12.29 -5.31 -12.20
N LEU A 52 -12.47 -4.30 -11.34
CA LEU A 52 -11.44 -3.88 -10.38
C LEU A 52 -11.07 -5.00 -9.39
N MET A 53 -12.06 -5.70 -8.81
CA MET A 53 -11.80 -6.81 -7.90
C MET A 53 -10.94 -7.90 -8.56
N ARG A 54 -11.28 -8.30 -9.80
CA ARG A 54 -10.51 -9.28 -10.55
C ARG A 54 -9.10 -8.79 -10.89
N ALA A 55 -8.97 -7.53 -11.30
CA ALA A 55 -7.68 -6.93 -11.61
C ALA A 55 -6.79 -6.86 -10.36
N ALA A 56 -7.34 -6.45 -9.22
CA ALA A 56 -6.62 -6.40 -7.96
C ALA A 56 -6.21 -7.80 -7.48
N GLN A 57 -7.04 -8.82 -7.66
CA GLN A 57 -6.70 -10.21 -7.29
C GLN A 57 -5.64 -10.81 -8.22
N GLY A 58 -5.65 -10.48 -9.50
CA GLY A 58 -4.70 -11.00 -10.50
C GLY A 58 -3.39 -10.21 -10.60
N PHE A 59 -3.30 -9.05 -9.95
CA PHE A 59 -2.08 -8.24 -9.95
C PHE A 59 -1.00 -8.91 -9.09
N ARG A 60 0.22 -8.99 -9.63
CA ARG A 60 1.39 -9.44 -8.87
C ARG A 60 1.85 -8.30 -7.98
N TRP A 61 1.23 -8.19 -6.80
CA TRP A 61 1.61 -7.21 -5.80
C TRP A 61 3.06 -7.43 -5.39
N PRO A 62 3.91 -6.39 -5.43
CA PRO A 62 5.25 -6.49 -4.89
C PRO A 62 5.17 -6.51 -3.36
N GLY A 63 5.83 -7.50 -2.77
CA GLY A 63 5.83 -7.80 -1.33
C GLY A 63 6.49 -9.13 -1.05
#